data_AF-A0AA88PFE5-F1
#
_entry.id   AF-A0AA88PFE5-F1
#
_cell.length_a   1.000
_cell.length_b   1.000
_cell.length_c   1.000
_cell.angle_alpha   90.00
_cell.angle_beta   90.00
_cell.angle_gamma   90.00
#
_symmetry.space_group_name_H-M   'P 1'
#
loop_
_entity.id
_entity.type
_entity.pdbx_description
1 polymer ?
#
loop_
_entity_poly.entity_id
_entity_poly.type
_entity_poly.pdbx_seq_one_letter_code
_entity_poly.pdbx_strand_id
1 'polypeptide(L)'
;MGCCFTTDINQGDSVKPLIPDPSLDPTSGSEQNTGTLPSNHTDEEDQQKSILRRAALSIIDVSAVVSQGLEQREYMDRARQYSTKLEVLNRTLSQKNPVFLPSLTSQPHQVLAADLVTYSDLQQLSKIAAYAYSAISQIKVDAKEDVVVQFSI
;
A
#
# COMPACT_ATOMS: atom_id res chain seq x y z
N MET A 1 13.37 6.21 3.93
CA MET A 1 12.22 7.13 4.12
C MET A 1 11.06 6.57 3.31
N GLY A 2 10.34 5.60 3.87
CA GLY A 2 9.19 4.97 3.21
C GLY A 2 7.93 5.76 3.55
N CYS A 3 7.27 6.32 2.56
CA CYS A 3 5.99 7.00 2.73
C CYS A 3 4.88 5.95 2.89
N CYS A 4 4.28 5.87 4.07
CA CYS A 4 3.08 5.07 4.33
C CYS A 4 1.84 5.90 3.95
N PHE A 5 1.08 5.47 2.94
CA PHE A 5 -0.29 5.94 2.74
C PHE A 5 -1.24 4.98 3.47
N THR A 6 -1.82 5.44 4.57
CA THR A 6 -3.00 4.80 5.17
C THR A 6 -4.20 5.50 4.56
N THR A 7 -4.94 4.79 3.70
CA THR A 7 -6.27 5.22 3.31
C THR A 7 -7.23 4.52 4.25
N ASP A 8 -7.90 5.28 5.13
CA ASP A 8 -9.05 4.81 5.88
C ASP A 8 -10.13 4.37 4.88
N ILE A 9 -10.41 3.07 4.81
CA ILE A 9 -11.54 2.54 4.04
C ILE A 9 -12.60 2.08 5.04
N ASN A 10 -13.34 3.05 5.57
CA ASN A 10 -14.67 2.79 6.09
C ASN A 10 -15.68 2.90 4.93
N GLN A 11 -16.66 2.00 4.97
CA GLN A 11 -17.85 1.88 4.12
C GLN A 11 -17.69 1.10 2.82
N GLY A 12 -18.52 0.04 2.77
CA GLY A 12 -18.57 -0.95 1.73
C GLY A 12 -18.93 -0.36 0.39
N ASP A 13 -18.09 -0.66 -0.58
CA ASP A 13 -18.55 -0.98 -1.91
C ASP A 13 -17.55 -1.92 -2.57
N SER A 14 -18.13 -2.86 -3.31
CA SER A 14 -17.48 -3.96 -4.03
C SER A 14 -16.09 -3.65 -4.56
N VAL A 15 -15.07 -4.40 -4.11
CA VAL A 15 -13.75 -4.45 -4.76
C VAL A 15 -13.96 -5.13 -6.11
N LYS A 16 -14.34 -4.34 -7.11
CA LYS A 16 -14.33 -4.74 -8.51
C LYS A 16 -12.89 -5.02 -8.90
N PRO A 17 -12.54 -6.24 -9.34
CA PRO A 17 -11.21 -6.49 -9.88
C PRO A 17 -10.98 -5.55 -11.08
N LEU A 18 -9.80 -4.91 -11.11
CA LEU A 18 -9.42 -3.93 -12.14
C LEU A 18 -9.27 -4.55 -13.54
N ILE A 19 -9.43 -5.86 -13.66
CA ILE A 19 -9.35 -6.63 -14.92
C ILE A 19 -10.48 -7.68 -14.89
N PRO A 20 -11.45 -7.64 -15.83
CA PRO A 20 -12.43 -8.70 -15.99
C PRO A 20 -11.76 -9.97 -16.58
N ASP A 21 -12.00 -11.13 -15.97
CA ASP A 21 -11.62 -12.43 -16.53
C ASP A 21 -12.46 -12.75 -17.78
N PRO A 22 -11.85 -13.20 -18.90
CA PRO A 22 -12.55 -13.32 -20.19
C PRO A 22 -13.30 -14.65 -20.38
N SER A 23 -13.59 -15.42 -19.33
CA SER A 23 -14.08 -16.80 -19.53
C SER A 23 -15.14 -17.24 -18.54
N LEU A 24 -16.32 -16.62 -18.58
CA LEU A 24 -17.57 -17.28 -18.15
C LEU A 24 -18.76 -16.67 -18.91
N ASP A 25 -19.05 -17.20 -20.10
CA ASP A 25 -20.41 -17.25 -20.66
C ASP A 25 -20.69 -18.72 -21.03
N PRO A 26 -21.87 -19.24 -20.69
CA PRO A 26 -22.70 -19.77 -21.76
C PRO A 26 -24.17 -19.32 -21.67
N THR A 27 -24.66 -19.00 -22.87
CA THR A 27 -26.05 -18.77 -23.31
C THR A 27 -27.00 -19.93 -22.99
N SER A 28 -28.23 -19.61 -22.54
CA SER A 28 -29.54 -20.14 -23.02
C SER A 28 -30.56 -20.34 -21.90
N GLY A 29 -31.78 -19.83 -22.11
CA GLY A 29 -32.87 -19.84 -21.14
C GLY A 29 -33.81 -21.06 -21.17
N SER A 30 -34.71 -21.10 -20.18
CA SER A 30 -36.11 -21.52 -20.30
C SER A 30 -36.82 -21.24 -18.97
N GLU A 31 -38.00 -20.65 -19.06
CA GLU A 31 -38.97 -20.47 -17.98
C GLU A 31 -39.50 -21.83 -17.50
N GLN A 32 -39.75 -22.00 -16.20
CA GLN A 32 -41.05 -22.41 -15.64
C GLN A 32 -41.04 -22.69 -14.12
N ASN A 33 -41.86 -21.89 -13.43
CA ASN A 33 -42.94 -22.28 -12.52
C ASN A 33 -42.66 -22.66 -11.04
N THR A 34 -43.64 -22.19 -10.27
CA THR A 34 -43.83 -21.95 -8.84
C THR A 34 -43.73 -23.14 -7.87
N GLY A 35 -43.26 -22.83 -6.65
CA GLY A 35 -43.97 -23.28 -5.44
C GLY A 35 -43.30 -24.30 -4.52
N THR A 36 -42.18 -23.96 -3.87
CA THR A 36 -41.89 -24.36 -2.46
C THR A 36 -40.70 -23.57 -1.93
N LEU A 37 -40.85 -22.83 -0.82
CA LEU A 37 -39.73 -22.22 -0.11
C LEU A 37 -38.83 -23.34 0.47
N PRO A 38 -37.49 -23.17 0.40
CA PRO A 38 -36.82 -22.61 1.57
C PRO A 38 -35.88 -21.47 1.15
N SER A 39 -36.36 -20.23 1.27
CA SER A 39 -35.56 -19.02 1.03
C SER A 39 -34.47 -18.80 2.09
N ASN A 40 -34.53 -19.51 3.23
CA ASN A 40 -33.57 -19.36 4.33
C ASN A 40 -32.31 -20.22 4.16
N HIS A 41 -32.39 -21.34 3.44
CA HIS A 41 -31.25 -22.27 3.37
C HIS A 41 -30.11 -21.72 2.50
N THR A 42 -30.47 -21.05 1.40
CA THR A 42 -29.48 -20.50 0.46
C THR A 42 -28.70 -19.32 1.07
N ASP A 43 -29.33 -18.50 1.90
CA ASP A 43 -28.66 -17.38 2.59
C ASP A 43 -27.67 -17.88 3.66
N GLU A 44 -28.05 -18.93 4.41
CA GLU A 44 -27.14 -19.59 5.37
C GLU A 44 -25.95 -20.26 4.65
N GLU A 45 -26.19 -20.90 3.51
CA GLU A 45 -25.12 -21.48 2.68
C GLU A 45 -24.18 -20.41 2.09
N ASP A 46 -24.70 -19.27 1.66
CA ASP A 46 -23.90 -18.18 1.12
C ASP A 46 -23.12 -17.44 2.23
N GLN A 47 -23.71 -17.31 3.42
CA GLN A 47 -23.01 -16.85 4.61
C GLN A 47 -21.84 -17.78 4.95
N GLN A 48 -22.06 -19.10 4.93
CA GLN A 48 -20.99 -20.08 5.17
C GLN A 48 -19.88 -20.00 4.11
N LYS A 49 -20.21 -19.88 2.82
CA LYS A 49 -19.23 -19.68 1.75
C LYS A 49 -18.44 -18.39 1.94
N SER A 50 -19.08 -17.31 2.39
CA SER A 50 -18.41 -16.04 2.67
C SER A 50 -17.40 -16.15 3.82
N ILE A 51 -17.75 -16.90 4.88
CA ILE A 51 -16.89 -17.17 6.02
C ILE A 51 -15.68 -17.98 5.58
N LEU A 52 -15.89 -19.05 4.81
CA LEU A 52 -14.81 -19.89 4.29
C LEU A 52 -13.89 -19.11 3.35
N ARG A 53 -14.45 -18.28 2.46
CA ARG A 53 -13.66 -17.39 1.59
C ARG A 53 -12.83 -16.40 2.40
N ARG A 54 -13.42 -15.78 3.41
CA ARG A 54 -12.72 -14.84 4.30
C ARG A 54 -11.61 -15.54 5.08
N ALA A 55 -11.87 -16.74 5.59
CA ALA A 55 -10.88 -17.56 6.27
C ALA A 55 -9.72 -17.93 5.34
N ALA A 56 -10.02 -18.39 4.12
CA ALA A 56 -9.00 -18.73 3.11
C ALA A 56 -8.10 -17.54 2.74
N LEU A 57 -8.64 -16.33 2.72
CA LEU A 57 -7.85 -15.10 2.46
C LEU A 57 -7.07 -14.60 3.69
N SER A 58 -7.49 -14.97 4.90
CA SER A 58 -6.87 -14.51 6.15
C SER A 58 -5.81 -15.46 6.69
N ILE A 59 -5.86 -16.73 6.31
CA ILE A 59 -4.87 -17.73 6.68
C ILE A 59 -3.58 -17.48 5.91
N ILE A 60 -2.45 -17.47 6.62
CA ILE A 60 -1.12 -17.29 6.03
C ILE A 60 -0.59 -18.67 5.62
N ASP A 61 -0.32 -18.85 4.33
CA ASP A 61 0.42 -20.01 3.85
C ASP A 61 1.92 -19.87 4.19
N VAL A 62 2.35 -20.58 5.23
CA VAL A 62 3.75 -20.60 5.68
C VAL A 62 4.68 -21.32 4.69
N SER A 63 4.13 -22.07 3.72
CA SER A 63 4.90 -22.84 2.73
C SER A 63 5.12 -22.11 1.40
N ALA A 64 4.46 -20.96 1.19
CA ALA A 64 4.54 -20.15 -0.04
C ALA A 64 5.91 -19.49 -0.32
N VAL A 65 6.96 -19.86 0.41
CA VAL A 65 8.34 -19.35 0.23
C VAL A 65 8.95 -19.83 -1.09
N VAL A 66 8.48 -20.96 -1.61
CA VAL A 66 8.85 -21.45 -2.95
C VAL A 66 7.80 -20.93 -3.92
N SER A 67 8.19 -19.97 -4.75
CA SER A 67 7.36 -19.54 -5.88
C SER A 67 6.95 -20.76 -6.68
N GLN A 68 5.68 -21.16 -6.57
CA GLN A 68 5.02 -21.90 -7.65
C GLN A 68 4.89 -20.88 -8.78
N GLY A 69 6.03 -20.68 -9.44
CA GLY A 69 6.30 -19.50 -10.24
C GLY A 69 5.40 -19.51 -11.46
N LEU A 70 4.94 -18.31 -11.82
CA LEU A 70 4.40 -18.03 -13.13
C LEU A 70 5.28 -18.69 -14.19
N GLU A 71 4.68 -19.46 -15.11
CA GLU A 71 5.47 -20.05 -16.19
C GLU A 71 6.17 -18.96 -16.99
N GLN A 72 7.40 -19.22 -17.44
CA GLN A 72 8.17 -18.23 -18.20
C GLN A 72 7.40 -17.69 -19.41
N ARG A 73 6.63 -18.56 -20.08
CA ARG A 73 5.79 -18.17 -21.21
C ARG A 73 4.68 -17.22 -20.80
N GLU A 74 3.97 -17.52 -19.73
CA GLU A 74 2.91 -16.66 -19.20
C GLU A 74 3.47 -15.29 -18.76
N TYR A 75 4.65 -15.29 -18.13
CA TYR A 75 5.36 -14.06 -17.80
C TYR A 75 5.62 -13.19 -19.04
N MET A 76 6.19 -13.77 -20.10
CA MET A 76 6.52 -13.04 -21.33
C MET A 76 5.28 -12.53 -22.05
N ASP A 77 4.21 -13.33 -22.12
CA ASP A 77 2.95 -12.93 -22.72
C ASP A 77 2.31 -11.78 -21.92
N ARG A 78 2.30 -11.87 -20.58
CA ARG A 78 1.78 -10.83 -19.69
C ARG A 78 2.59 -9.54 -19.78
N ALA A 79 3.92 -9.64 -19.84
CA ALA A 79 4.81 -8.48 -20.03
C ALA A 79 4.51 -7.77 -21.37
N ARG A 80 4.35 -8.53 -22.47
CA ARG A 80 3.97 -7.96 -23.77
C ARG A 80 2.60 -7.27 -23.68
N GLN A 81 1.60 -7.92 -23.07
CA GLN A 81 0.26 -7.34 -22.90
C GLN A 81 0.30 -6.01 -22.13
N TYR A 82 1.08 -5.94 -21.04
CA TYR A 82 1.23 -4.71 -20.26
C TYR A 82 1.96 -3.63 -21.04
N SER A 83 3.02 -3.96 -21.78
CA SER A 83 3.70 -3.00 -22.65
C SER A 83 2.76 -2.41 -23.70
N THR A 84 1.96 -3.24 -24.38
CA THR A 84 0.98 -2.75 -25.36
C THR A 84 -0.10 -1.88 -24.72
N LYS A 85 -0.65 -2.28 -23.57
CA LYS A 85 -1.63 -1.47 -22.83
C LYS A 85 -1.02 -0.13 -22.39
N LEU A 86 0.23 -0.15 -21.92
CA LEU A 86 0.95 1.05 -21.51
C LEU A 86 1.21 1.99 -22.69
N GLU A 87 1.56 1.50 -23.87
CA GLU A 87 1.75 2.34 -25.06
C GLU A 87 0.47 3.09 -25.46
N VAL A 88 -0.69 2.44 -25.36
CA VAL A 88 -2.00 3.08 -25.63
C VAL A 88 -2.30 4.15 -24.58
N LEU A 89 -2.06 3.85 -23.30
CA LEU A 89 -2.21 4.81 -22.21
C LEU A 89 -1.24 5.99 -22.35
N ASN A 90 -0.01 5.74 -22.79
CA ASN A 90 1.02 6.75 -22.94
C ASN A 90 0.70 7.79 -24.03
N ARG A 91 -0.14 7.44 -25.00
CA ARG A 91 -0.64 8.37 -26.04
C ARG A 91 -1.81 9.23 -25.55
N THR A 92 -2.57 8.74 -24.57
CA THR A 92 -3.76 9.41 -24.03
C THR A 92 -3.46 10.21 -22.77
N LEU A 93 -2.48 9.78 -21.98
CA LEU A 93 -1.94 10.50 -20.85
C LEU A 93 -0.91 11.52 -21.35
N SER A 94 -1.09 12.78 -20.97
CA SER A 94 -0.07 13.80 -21.20
C SER A 94 1.18 13.43 -20.40
N GLN A 95 2.24 13.00 -21.10
CA GLN A 95 3.53 12.73 -20.50
C GLN A 95 4.07 14.04 -19.91
N LYS A 96 3.97 14.19 -18.59
CA LYS A 96 4.69 15.26 -17.89
C LYS A 96 6.17 14.93 -17.97
N ASN A 97 6.91 15.73 -18.75
CA ASN A 97 8.35 15.85 -18.60
C ASN A 97 8.69 16.04 -17.11
N PRO A 98 9.87 15.56 -16.66
CA PRO A 98 10.31 15.83 -15.30
C PRO A 98 10.19 17.33 -15.03
N VAL A 99 9.51 17.67 -13.94
CA VAL A 99 9.24 19.06 -13.58
C VAL A 99 10.59 19.74 -13.35
N PHE A 100 10.84 20.85 -14.05
CA PHE A 100 12.03 21.66 -13.84
C PHE A 100 12.04 22.26 -12.43
N LEU A 101 13.24 22.51 -11.89
CA LEU A 101 13.36 23.22 -10.62
C LEU A 101 12.64 24.58 -10.71
N PRO A 102 11.86 24.96 -9.68
CA PRO A 102 11.19 26.25 -9.69
C PRO A 102 12.21 27.38 -9.66
N SER A 103 11.97 28.43 -10.45
CA SER A 103 12.77 29.64 -10.39
C SER A 103 12.48 30.38 -9.08
N LEU A 104 13.48 30.47 -8.20
CA LEU A 104 13.33 31.08 -6.87
C LEU A 104 13.50 32.61 -6.90
N THR A 105 14.27 33.14 -7.87
CA THR A 105 14.53 34.57 -8.02
C THR A 105 14.92 34.89 -9.46
N SER A 106 14.55 36.09 -9.93
CA SER A 106 15.03 36.65 -11.20
C SER A 106 16.36 37.40 -11.07
N GLN A 107 16.83 37.66 -9.84
CA GLN A 107 18.07 38.41 -9.56
C GLN A 107 18.98 37.63 -8.61
N PRO A 108 19.64 36.57 -9.07
CA PRO A 108 20.44 35.68 -8.22
C PRO A 108 21.61 36.41 -7.55
N HIS A 109 22.27 37.33 -8.26
CA HIS A 109 23.39 38.09 -7.70
C HIS A 109 22.97 38.99 -6.53
N GLN A 110 21.77 39.59 -6.59
CA GLN A 110 21.26 40.42 -5.49
C GLN A 110 20.92 39.58 -4.26
N VAL A 111 20.24 38.44 -4.46
CA VAL A 111 19.86 37.54 -3.35
C VAL A 111 21.10 36.97 -2.65
N LEU A 112 22.13 36.59 -3.41
CA LEU A 112 23.37 36.05 -2.85
C LEU A 112 24.23 37.12 -2.15
N ALA A 113 24.06 38.39 -2.51
CA ALA A 113 24.73 39.52 -1.87
C ALA A 113 23.94 40.12 -0.69
N ALA A 114 22.76 39.59 -0.40
CA ALA A 114 21.95 40.04 0.74
C ALA A 114 22.61 39.68 2.07
N ASP A 115 22.15 40.32 3.14
CA ASP A 115 22.65 40.06 4.48
C ASP A 115 22.46 38.59 4.86
N LEU A 116 23.51 38.02 5.45
CA LEU A 116 23.52 36.63 5.87
C LEU A 116 22.62 36.41 7.09
N VAL A 117 22.26 35.15 7.33
CA VAL A 117 21.57 34.74 8.56
C VAL A 117 22.42 35.15 9.76
N THR A 118 21.76 35.74 10.77
CA THR A 118 22.47 36.28 11.93
C THR A 118 23.11 35.17 12.76
N TYR A 119 24.26 35.47 13.37
CA TYR A 119 24.97 34.49 14.18
C TYR A 119 24.18 34.06 15.43
N SER A 120 23.35 34.95 15.99
CA SER A 120 22.45 34.64 17.11
C SER A 120 21.45 33.54 16.75
N ASP A 121 20.90 33.57 15.53
CA ASP A 121 19.94 32.56 15.07
C ASP A 121 20.62 31.18 14.97
N LEU A 122 21.85 31.14 14.45
CA LEU A 122 22.63 29.90 14.36
C LEU A 122 22.97 29.34 15.73
N GLN A 123 23.36 30.19 16.70
CA GLN A 123 23.62 29.76 18.07
C GLN A 123 22.36 29.22 18.75
N GLN A 124 21.22 29.89 18.56
CA GLN A 124 19.94 29.43 19.10
C GLN A 124 19.53 28.09 18.49
N LEU A 125 19.64 27.92 17.18
CA LEU A 125 19.33 26.67 16.49
C LEU A 125 20.23 25.52 16.97
N SER A 126 21.52 25.78 17.13
CA SER A 126 22.48 24.81 17.68
C SER A 126 22.08 24.36 19.09
N LYS A 127 21.69 25.30 19.96
CA LYS A 127 21.21 25.00 21.32
C LYS A 127 19.94 24.14 21.29
N ILE A 128 18.98 24.49 20.43
CA ILE A 128 17.73 23.71 20.28
C ILE A 128 18.04 22.29 19.80
N ALA A 129 18.92 22.14 18.81
CA ALA A 129 19.34 20.83 18.30
C ALA A 129 20.02 19.98 19.38
N ALA A 130 20.94 20.57 20.16
CA ALA A 130 21.60 19.87 21.27
C ALA A 130 20.60 19.45 22.36
N TYR A 131 19.60 20.29 22.65
CA TYR A 131 18.54 19.95 23.60
C TYR A 131 17.66 18.80 23.10
N ALA A 132 17.26 18.85 21.82
CA ALA A 132 16.49 17.76 21.20
C ALA A 132 17.26 16.44 21.21
N TYR A 133 18.56 16.48 20.88
CA TYR A 133 19.43 15.30 20.96
C TYR A 133 19.51 14.73 22.38
N SER A 134 19.62 15.61 23.39
CA SER A 134 19.62 15.21 24.80
C SER A 134 18.29 14.57 25.21
N ALA A 135 17.16 15.08 24.72
CA ALA A 135 15.85 14.50 24.99
C ALA A 135 15.70 13.11 24.34
N ILE A 136 16.21 12.90 23.12
CA ILE A 136 16.20 11.59 22.45
C ILE A 136 16.96 10.53 23.27
N SER A 137 18.04 10.91 23.96
CA SER A 137 18.77 9.98 24.83
C SER A 137 17.96 9.43 26.02
N GLN A 138 16.85 10.11 26.37
CA GLN A 138 15.92 9.64 27.41
C GLN A 138 14.93 8.59 26.89
N ILE A 139 14.88 8.35 25.58
CA ILE A 139 14.08 7.27 24.99
C ILE A 139 14.84 5.95 25.22
N LYS A 140 14.71 5.43 26.44
CA LYS A 140 15.30 4.16 26.88
C LYS A 140 14.33 3.44 27.81
N VAL A 141 14.48 2.13 27.90
CA VAL A 141 13.73 1.34 28.88
C VAL A 141 14.48 1.39 30.21
N ASP A 142 13.84 1.94 31.24
CA ASP A 142 14.36 1.88 32.61
C ASP A 142 14.14 0.48 33.17
N ALA A 143 15.22 -0.28 33.36
CA ALA A 143 15.16 -1.61 33.99
C ALA A 143 14.68 -1.49 35.45
N LYS A 144 13.57 -2.16 35.78
CA LYS A 144 13.02 -2.22 37.14
C LYS A 144 13.28 -3.56 37.81
N GLU A 145 13.20 -4.64 37.04
CA GLU A 145 13.32 -6.01 37.52
C GLU A 145 14.14 -6.82 36.51
N ASP A 146 14.79 -7.89 36.99
CA ASP A 146 15.54 -8.79 36.13
C ASP A 146 14.58 -9.62 35.27
N VAL A 147 14.70 -9.50 33.94
CA VAL A 147 13.90 -10.26 32.98
C VAL A 147 14.33 -11.73 32.93
N VAL A 148 15.54 -12.04 33.40
CA VAL A 148 16.12 -13.39 33.40
C VAL A 148 16.52 -13.75 34.83
N VAL A 149 15.98 -14.85 35.34
CA VAL A 149 16.34 -15.40 36.64
C VAL A 149 17.07 -16.72 36.42
N GLN A 150 18.25 -16.87 37.04
CA GLN A 150 18.99 -18.12 37.02
C GLN A 150 18.57 -18.98 38.22
N PHE A 151 18.02 -20.16 37.95
CA PHE A 151 17.76 -21.15 38.98
C PHE A 151 19.03 -21.96 39.24
N SER A 152 19.47 -22.01 40.49
CA SER A 152 20.49 -22.95 40.97
C SER A 152 19.78 -24.15 41.63
N ILE A 153 20.31 -25.35 41.38
CA ILE A 153 19.90 -26.63 42.00
C ILE A 153 20.86 -26.91 43.15
#